data_AF-A0A1E3PC36-F1
#
_entry.id   AF-A0A1E3PC36-F1
#
_cell.length_a   1.000
_cell.length_b   1.000
_cell.length_c   1.000
_cell.angle_alpha   90.00
_cell.angle_beta   90.00
_cell.angle_gamma   90.00
#
_symmetry.space_group_name_H-M   'P 1'
#
loop_
_entity.id
_entity.type
_entity.pdbx_description
1 polymer ?
#
loop_
_entity_poly.entity_id
_entity_poly.type
_entity_poly.pdbx_seq_one_letter_code
_entity_poly.pdbx_strand_id
1 'polypeptide(L)'
;DVERVRIDTQVLKTPYLENDLKSKNWDIEGDTLIKNNYYVRLTSEKKDQAGSIFNKNSFNDDGFEVTFKFSINGKARVNGLKGDGFAMFLTDRKLNQGPVFGSEDYFKGLAIFFDTYRNAPKGPMFPYINVMNGDGLTPYDKDTDGKTNQLAGCSARGIYNSRNNLVDARLIHTTQDGYLSLDYNINGNWKNCFTIKDVHIPKDRYLGFSANTGDLFENHDIFEV
;
A
#
# COMPACT_ATOMS: atom_id res chain seq x y z
N ASP A 1 -5.52 -11.61 -27.08
CA ASP A 1 -6.17 -11.56 -25.75
C ASP A 1 -5.21 -12.07 -24.70
N VAL A 2 -5.03 -11.32 -23.61
CA VAL A 2 -4.22 -11.74 -22.46
C VAL A 2 -5.14 -12.55 -21.55
N GLU A 3 -4.85 -13.83 -21.38
CA GLU A 3 -5.55 -14.68 -20.42
C GLU A 3 -5.21 -14.23 -18.99
N ARG A 4 -6.23 -14.06 -18.15
CA ARG A 4 -6.07 -13.66 -16.75
C ARG A 4 -6.53 -14.79 -15.85
N VAL A 5 -5.63 -15.30 -15.02
CA VAL A 5 -5.92 -16.32 -14.03
C VAL A 5 -5.84 -15.70 -12.64
N ARG A 6 -6.90 -15.83 -11.84
CA ARG A 6 -6.91 -15.33 -10.46
C ARG A 6 -6.09 -16.26 -9.57
N ILE A 7 -5.20 -15.69 -8.77
CA ILE A 7 -4.42 -16.43 -7.77
C ILE A 7 -5.21 -16.43 -6.45
N ASP A 8 -6.02 -17.46 -6.21
CA ASP A 8 -6.94 -17.52 -5.05
C ASP A 8 -6.23 -17.42 -3.69
N THR A 9 -4.96 -17.80 -3.60
CA THR A 9 -4.16 -17.65 -2.37
C THR A 9 -3.81 -16.19 -2.07
N GLN A 10 -3.80 -15.31 -3.08
CA GLN A 10 -3.49 -13.88 -2.94
C GLN A 10 -4.72 -13.03 -2.60
N VAL A 11 -5.92 -13.60 -2.59
CA VAL A 11 -7.16 -12.84 -2.38
C VAL A 11 -7.34 -12.47 -0.91
N LEU A 12 -7.73 -11.22 -0.65
CA LEU A 12 -8.26 -10.75 0.64
C LEU A 12 -9.70 -10.28 0.44
N LYS A 13 -10.67 -10.95 1.09
CA LYS A 13 -12.09 -10.55 1.02
C LYS A 13 -12.85 -10.99 2.26
N THR A 14 -14.05 -10.43 2.45
CA THR A 14 -14.95 -10.82 3.55
C THR A 14 -15.52 -12.23 3.34
N PRO A 15 -15.74 -13.01 4.41
CA PRO A 15 -15.22 -12.78 5.77
C PRO A 15 -13.69 -12.96 5.80
N TYR A 16 -12.97 -12.06 6.48
CA TYR A 16 -11.50 -12.10 6.54
C TYR A 16 -10.93 -13.16 7.49
N LEU A 17 -11.76 -13.62 8.44
CA LEU A 17 -11.46 -14.63 9.44
C LEU A 17 -12.33 -15.85 9.24
N GLU A 18 -11.71 -17.01 9.39
CA GLU A 18 -12.35 -18.32 9.47
C GLU A 18 -13.00 -18.53 10.84
N ASN A 19 -13.68 -19.67 11.02
CA ASN A 19 -14.38 -20.02 12.25
C ASN A 19 -13.46 -20.08 13.49
N ASP A 20 -12.16 -20.30 13.31
CA ASP A 20 -11.14 -20.32 14.36
C ASP A 20 -10.55 -18.93 14.67
N LEU A 21 -11.16 -17.87 14.15
CA LEU A 21 -10.73 -16.47 14.26
C LEU A 21 -9.34 -16.19 13.66
N LYS A 22 -8.87 -17.04 12.73
CA LYS A 22 -7.63 -16.81 11.98
C LYS A 22 -7.91 -16.44 10.54
N SER A 23 -7.06 -15.60 9.98
CA SER A 23 -7.09 -15.37 8.53
C SER A 23 -6.44 -16.54 7.81
N LYS A 24 -7.06 -16.99 6.72
CA LYS A 24 -6.63 -18.14 5.94
C LYS A 24 -5.26 -17.91 5.31
N ASN A 25 -5.15 -16.87 4.47
CA ASN A 25 -3.98 -16.63 3.62
C ASN A 25 -3.13 -15.43 4.04
N TRP A 26 -3.54 -14.65 5.04
CA TRP A 26 -2.85 -13.42 5.44
C TRP A 26 -2.38 -13.53 6.89
N ASP A 27 -1.11 -13.18 7.11
CA ASP A 27 -0.57 -12.89 8.44
C ASP A 27 -0.98 -11.46 8.81
N ILE A 28 -1.31 -11.27 10.09
CA ILE A 28 -1.88 -10.03 10.62
C ILE A 28 -1.08 -9.66 11.85
N GLU A 29 -0.47 -8.48 11.82
CA GLU A 29 0.52 -8.05 12.80
C GLU A 29 0.26 -6.62 13.29
N GLY A 30 0.85 -6.30 14.45
CA GLY A 30 0.81 -4.97 15.05
C GLY A 30 -0.58 -4.56 15.52
N ASP A 31 -0.91 -3.29 15.31
CA ASP A 31 -2.20 -2.68 15.68
C ASP A 31 -3.34 -3.00 14.71
N THR A 32 -3.13 -3.91 13.76
CA THR A 32 -4.14 -4.26 12.76
C THR A 32 -5.40 -4.81 13.40
N LEU A 33 -6.55 -4.20 13.10
CA LEU A 33 -7.86 -4.60 13.56
C LEU A 33 -8.70 -5.16 12.42
N ILE A 34 -9.35 -6.30 12.65
CA ILE A 34 -10.21 -6.93 11.66
C ILE A 34 -11.67 -6.73 12.04
N LYS A 35 -12.42 -6.06 11.17
CA LYS A 35 -13.88 -6.06 11.23
C LYS A 35 -14.39 -7.03 10.17
N ASN A 36 -14.61 -8.28 10.59
CA ASN A 36 -14.67 -9.48 9.73
C ASN A 36 -15.45 -9.35 8.40
N ASN A 37 -16.56 -8.61 8.39
CA ASN A 37 -17.43 -8.44 7.22
C ASN A 37 -17.41 -7.02 6.63
N TYR A 38 -16.38 -6.21 6.93
CA TYR A 38 -16.36 -4.80 6.56
C TYR A 38 -14.99 -4.34 6.04
N TYR A 39 -13.93 -4.47 6.85
CA TYR A 39 -12.58 -4.05 6.47
C TYR A 39 -11.51 -4.72 7.36
N VAL A 40 -10.28 -4.68 6.87
CA VAL A 40 -9.06 -4.84 7.66
C VAL A 40 -8.44 -3.46 7.87
N ARG A 41 -8.33 -3.01 9.11
CA ARG A 41 -7.80 -1.70 9.50
C ARG A 41 -6.36 -1.84 9.93
N LEU A 42 -5.42 -1.31 9.17
CA LEU A 42 -3.99 -1.34 9.48
C LEU A 42 -3.67 -0.43 10.67
N THR A 43 -4.19 0.80 10.68
CA THR A 43 -4.12 1.69 11.85
C THR A 43 -5.43 2.43 12.05
N SER A 44 -5.67 2.86 13.29
CA SER A 44 -6.82 3.70 13.65
C SER A 44 -6.41 5.17 13.81
N GLU A 45 -7.38 6.07 13.96
CA GLU A 45 -7.19 7.45 14.42
C GLU A 45 -6.69 7.54 15.88
N LYS A 46 -5.50 6.98 16.12
CA LYS A 46 -4.75 6.98 17.38
C LYS A 46 -3.28 7.24 17.05
N LYS A 47 -2.58 7.89 17.96
CA LYS A 47 -1.13 8.10 17.86
C LYS A 47 -0.37 6.79 17.96
N ASP A 48 0.83 6.78 17.38
CA ASP A 48 1.86 5.75 17.58
C ASP A 48 1.35 4.32 17.29
N GLN A 49 0.63 4.16 16.18
CA GLN A 49 0.18 2.85 15.71
C GLN A 49 1.07 2.36 14.57
N ALA A 50 1.29 1.06 14.51
CA ALA A 50 1.89 0.38 13.36
C ALA A 50 1.20 -0.97 13.14
N GLY A 51 0.61 -1.17 11.97
CA GLY A 51 -0.07 -2.42 11.64
C GLY A 51 0.21 -2.85 10.21
N SER A 52 0.27 -4.16 10.00
CA SER A 52 0.53 -4.76 8.70
C SER A 52 -0.27 -6.03 8.48
N ILE A 53 -0.47 -6.35 7.20
CA ILE A 53 -0.87 -7.66 6.73
C ILE A 53 0.06 -8.11 5.60
N PHE A 54 0.45 -9.38 5.61
CA PHE A 54 1.26 -9.98 4.54
C PHE A 54 0.66 -11.31 4.11
N ASN A 55 0.63 -11.59 2.82
CA ASN A 55 0.21 -12.90 2.35
C ASN A 55 1.20 -13.96 2.83
N LYS A 56 0.68 -15.11 3.26
CA LYS A 56 1.48 -16.25 3.71
C LYS A 56 2.22 -16.92 2.57
N ASN A 57 1.69 -16.81 1.35
CA ASN A 57 2.23 -17.41 0.14
C ASN A 57 2.85 -16.34 -0.75
N SER A 58 4.03 -16.61 -1.29
CA SER A 58 4.58 -15.84 -2.40
C SER A 58 3.90 -16.23 -3.72
N PHE A 59 4.09 -15.41 -4.74
CA PHE A 59 3.77 -15.73 -6.13
C PHE A 59 4.95 -15.34 -7.02
N ASN A 60 5.03 -15.93 -8.21
CA ASN A 60 6.19 -15.77 -9.10
C ASN A 60 5.88 -15.67 -10.59
N ASP A 61 4.63 -15.37 -10.92
CA ASP A 61 4.17 -15.11 -12.28
C ASP A 61 4.97 -13.97 -12.92
N ASP A 62 5.33 -14.10 -14.20
CA ASP A 62 6.17 -13.09 -14.85
C ASP A 62 5.38 -11.76 -15.04
N GLY A 63 4.10 -11.84 -15.40
CA GLY A 63 3.17 -10.71 -15.50
C GLY A 63 2.03 -10.84 -14.49
N PHE A 64 1.59 -9.73 -13.91
CA PHE A 64 0.56 -9.73 -12.88
C PHE A 64 -0.27 -8.45 -12.87
N GLU A 65 -1.47 -8.56 -12.30
CA GLU A 65 -2.33 -7.43 -11.96
C GLU A 65 -2.74 -7.59 -10.49
N VAL A 66 -2.44 -6.59 -9.66
CA VAL A 66 -2.96 -6.49 -8.29
C VAL A 66 -3.99 -5.38 -8.26
N THR A 67 -5.24 -5.74 -8.01
CA THR A 67 -6.31 -4.78 -7.71
C THR A 67 -6.53 -4.74 -6.22
N PHE A 68 -6.65 -3.57 -5.63
CA PHE A 68 -7.00 -3.47 -4.21
C PHE A 68 -7.89 -2.26 -3.96
N LYS A 69 -8.73 -2.39 -2.94
CA LYS A 69 -9.71 -1.37 -2.54
C LYS A 69 -9.39 -0.93 -1.13
N PHE A 70 -9.20 0.38 -0.95
CA PHE A 70 -8.80 0.93 0.33
C PHE A 70 -9.57 2.21 0.68
N SER A 71 -9.44 2.62 1.94
CA SER A 71 -9.85 3.92 2.45
C SER A 71 -8.73 4.54 3.26
N ILE A 72 -8.49 5.83 3.04
CA ILE A 72 -7.78 6.66 4.01
C ILE A 72 -8.76 7.70 4.50
N ASN A 73 -9.11 7.62 5.77
CA ASN A 73 -10.11 8.51 6.34
C ASN A 73 -9.75 8.96 7.75
N GLY A 74 -10.18 10.15 8.09
CA GLY A 74 -9.90 10.73 9.39
C GLY A 74 -10.69 12.00 9.64
N LYS A 75 -10.94 12.28 10.91
CA LYS A 75 -11.38 13.57 11.39
C LYS A 75 -10.10 14.38 11.57
N ALA A 76 -9.86 15.33 10.68
CA ALA A 76 -8.73 16.25 10.82
C ALA A 76 -8.86 17.00 12.16
N ARG A 77 -8.08 16.59 13.17
CA ARG A 77 -8.16 17.07 14.55
C ARG A 77 -6.95 17.89 14.97
N VAL A 78 -5.80 17.66 14.34
CA VAL A 78 -4.53 18.31 14.69
C VAL A 78 -4.26 19.42 13.69
N ASN A 79 -4.78 20.64 13.94
CA ASN A 79 -4.58 21.81 13.09
C ASN A 79 -4.95 21.61 11.60
N GLY A 80 -5.87 20.70 11.29
CA GLY A 80 -6.22 20.34 9.91
C GLY A 80 -5.22 19.41 9.22
N LEU A 81 -4.16 18.99 9.92
CA LEU A 81 -3.15 18.03 9.46
C LEU A 81 -3.59 16.59 9.72
N LYS A 82 -2.94 15.69 8.98
CA LYS A 82 -3.24 14.25 8.88
C LYS A 82 -1.97 13.52 8.44
N GLY A 83 -1.84 12.24 8.76
CA GLY A 83 -0.63 11.45 8.48
C GLY A 83 -0.65 10.05 9.09
N ASP A 84 0.26 9.16 8.71
CA ASP A 84 1.32 9.39 7.70
C ASP A 84 1.00 8.74 6.35
N GLY A 85 0.04 7.81 6.29
CA GLY A 85 -0.34 7.08 5.09
C GLY A 85 -0.17 5.57 5.26
N PHE A 86 -0.20 4.86 4.14
CA PHE A 86 0.06 3.42 4.09
C PHE A 86 0.89 3.04 2.88
N ALA A 87 1.39 1.81 2.86
CA ALA A 87 2.19 1.29 1.77
C ALA A 87 1.72 -0.11 1.34
N MET A 88 1.91 -0.41 0.05
CA MET A 88 1.81 -1.74 -0.52
C MET A 88 3.22 -2.24 -0.85
N PHE A 89 3.51 -3.50 -0.56
CA PHE A 89 4.82 -4.13 -0.79
C PHE A 89 4.70 -5.35 -1.69
N LEU A 90 5.70 -5.53 -2.55
CA LEU A 90 6.01 -6.76 -3.27
C LEU A 90 7.49 -7.08 -3.06
N THR A 91 7.78 -7.83 -2.00
CA THR A 91 9.14 -8.02 -1.49
C THR A 91 9.55 -9.48 -1.47
N ASP A 92 10.85 -9.75 -1.52
CA ASP A 92 11.40 -11.13 -1.57
C ASP A 92 11.14 -11.94 -0.28
N ARG A 93 10.81 -11.25 0.81
CA ARG A 93 10.33 -11.80 2.08
C ARG A 93 9.14 -10.99 2.60
N LYS A 94 8.39 -11.58 3.53
CA LYS A 94 7.50 -10.80 4.41
C LYS A 94 8.36 -9.86 5.25
N LEU A 95 7.94 -8.61 5.36
CA LEU A 95 8.66 -7.60 6.14
C LEU A 95 8.14 -7.58 7.58
N ASN A 96 9.05 -7.38 8.53
CA ASN A 96 8.68 -7.16 9.92
C ASN A 96 8.09 -5.75 10.12
N GLN A 97 7.63 -5.44 11.33
CA GLN A 97 7.29 -4.06 11.70
C GLN A 97 8.52 -3.15 11.66
N GLY A 98 8.32 -1.89 11.27
CA GLY A 98 9.41 -0.93 11.17
C GLY A 98 8.96 0.50 10.87
N PRO A 99 9.92 1.41 10.59
CA PRO A 99 9.64 2.84 10.47
C PRO A 99 9.01 3.26 9.13
N VAL A 100 9.06 2.41 8.10
CA VAL A 100 8.61 2.74 6.74
C VAL A 100 7.15 2.38 6.60
N PHE A 101 6.27 3.33 6.88
CA PHE A 101 4.81 3.14 6.87
C PHE A 101 4.36 1.92 7.72
N GLY A 102 5.04 1.68 8.84
CA GLY A 102 4.77 0.54 9.72
C GLY A 102 5.52 -0.75 9.38
N SER A 103 6.36 -0.76 8.33
CA SER A 103 7.14 -1.91 7.91
C SER A 103 8.66 -1.67 7.93
N GLU A 104 9.40 -2.77 7.85
CA GLU A 104 10.86 -2.84 7.88
C GLU A 104 11.50 -1.95 6.80
N ASP A 105 12.53 -1.20 7.19
CA ASP A 105 13.38 -0.45 6.24
C ASP A 105 14.38 -1.41 5.55
N TYR A 106 15.15 -0.92 4.59
CA TYR A 106 16.13 -1.74 3.85
C TYR A 106 15.49 -2.97 3.19
N PHE A 107 14.27 -2.82 2.70
CA PHE A 107 13.55 -3.90 2.03
C PHE A 107 14.13 -4.15 0.63
N LYS A 108 13.93 -5.37 0.13
CA LYS A 108 14.28 -5.76 -1.24
C LYS A 108 13.03 -6.07 -2.04
N GLY A 109 12.78 -5.25 -3.06
CA GLY A 109 11.58 -5.33 -3.90
C GLY A 109 10.82 -4.01 -3.98
N LEU A 110 9.59 -4.07 -4.45
CA LEU A 110 8.80 -2.88 -4.75
C LEU A 110 8.00 -2.42 -3.52
N ALA A 111 7.99 -1.12 -3.27
CA ALA A 111 7.07 -0.47 -2.35
C ALA A 111 6.33 0.69 -3.04
N ILE A 112 5.02 0.77 -2.84
CA ILE A 112 4.17 1.85 -3.30
C ILE A 112 3.59 2.54 -2.07
N PHE A 113 4.02 3.77 -1.84
CA PHE A 113 3.64 4.60 -0.70
C PHE A 113 2.47 5.50 -1.08
N PHE A 114 1.42 5.47 -0.28
CA PHE A 114 0.26 6.36 -0.35
C PHE A 114 0.38 7.38 0.78
N ASP A 115 1.24 8.37 0.57
CA ASP A 115 1.66 9.32 1.58
C ASP A 115 0.65 10.47 1.70
N THR A 116 0.18 10.73 2.91
CA THR A 116 -0.80 11.78 3.20
C THR A 116 -0.21 13.02 3.87
N TYR A 117 1.03 12.93 4.35
CA TYR A 117 1.71 14.00 5.07
C TYR A 117 2.97 14.44 4.33
N ARG A 118 3.21 15.74 4.29
CA ARG A 118 4.36 16.29 3.59
C ARG A 118 5.45 16.67 4.59
N ASN A 119 6.54 15.91 4.60
CA ASN A 119 7.72 16.20 5.38
C ASN A 119 8.60 17.26 4.69
N ALA A 120 8.72 17.23 3.35
CA ALA A 120 9.61 18.13 2.63
C ALA A 120 9.07 19.58 2.50
N PRO A 121 9.88 20.63 2.76
CA PRO A 121 9.45 22.04 2.68
C PRO A 121 9.10 22.50 1.27
N LYS A 122 9.60 21.80 0.23
CA LYS A 122 9.29 22.00 -1.20
C LYS A 122 8.97 20.66 -1.84
N GLY A 123 7.96 20.58 -2.69
CA GLY A 123 7.55 19.32 -3.26
C GLY A 123 6.19 19.34 -3.94
N PRO A 124 5.73 18.16 -4.38
CA PRO A 124 4.42 17.99 -5.00
C PRO A 124 3.29 18.24 -4.00
N MET A 125 2.06 18.20 -4.50
CA MET A 125 0.88 18.28 -3.63
C MET A 125 0.52 16.91 -3.06
N PHE A 126 0.17 16.90 -1.78
CA PHE A 126 -0.23 15.70 -1.04
C PHE A 126 -1.77 15.56 -0.97
N PRO A 127 -2.32 14.34 -0.85
CA PRO A 127 -1.62 13.06 -0.80
C PRO A 127 -0.83 12.74 -2.07
N TYR A 128 0.30 12.06 -1.92
CA TYR A 128 1.23 11.75 -3.00
C TYR A 128 1.49 10.25 -3.03
N ILE A 129 1.40 9.66 -4.22
CA ILE A 129 1.74 8.26 -4.42
C ILE A 129 3.16 8.20 -4.98
N ASN A 130 4.04 7.47 -4.29
CA ASN A 130 5.44 7.28 -4.67
C ASN A 130 5.71 5.78 -4.84
N VAL A 131 6.50 5.39 -5.84
CA VAL A 131 7.02 4.03 -5.99
C VAL A 131 8.54 4.01 -5.84
N MET A 132 9.04 3.09 -5.00
CA MET A 132 10.45 2.81 -4.78
C MET A 132 10.73 1.33 -5.05
N ASN A 133 11.90 1.05 -5.63
CA ASN A 133 12.42 -0.31 -5.71
C ASN A 133 13.62 -0.44 -4.76
N GLY A 134 13.41 -1.11 -3.64
CA GLY A 134 14.42 -1.34 -2.62
C GLY A 134 15.43 -2.41 -3.05
N ASP A 135 16.70 -2.15 -2.81
CA ASP A 135 17.83 -3.02 -3.12
C ASP A 135 18.29 -3.86 -1.91
N GLY A 136 17.65 -3.69 -0.75
CA GLY A 136 18.07 -4.31 0.52
C GLY A 136 19.14 -3.54 1.30
N LEU A 137 19.59 -2.37 0.81
CA LEU A 137 20.71 -1.59 1.35
C LEU A 137 20.38 -0.12 1.53
N THR A 138 19.50 0.41 0.70
CA THR A 138 19.14 1.83 0.66
C THR A 138 17.93 2.09 1.55
N PRO A 139 18.03 2.99 2.55
CA PRO A 139 16.91 3.31 3.43
C PRO A 139 15.86 4.17 2.74
N TYR A 140 14.65 4.14 3.27
CA TYR A 140 13.61 5.11 2.93
C TYR A 140 13.88 6.47 3.59
N ASP A 141 14.01 7.53 2.79
CA ASP A 141 14.23 8.89 3.26
C ASP A 141 12.90 9.56 3.67
N LYS A 142 12.49 9.39 4.92
CA LYS A 142 11.25 9.98 5.46
C LYS A 142 11.28 11.51 5.48
N ASP A 143 12.45 12.13 5.63
CA ASP A 143 12.56 13.59 5.72
C ASP A 143 12.25 14.28 4.38
N THR A 144 12.42 13.56 3.27
CA THR A 144 12.11 14.04 1.93
C THR A 144 11.01 13.27 1.20
N ASP A 145 10.14 12.58 1.95
CA ASP A 145 9.00 11.82 1.41
C ASP A 145 9.43 10.71 0.40
N GLY A 146 10.64 10.16 0.58
CA GLY A 146 11.23 9.12 -0.26
C GLY A 146 11.70 9.61 -1.63
N LYS A 147 11.83 10.93 -1.83
CA LYS A 147 12.14 11.54 -3.13
C LYS A 147 13.46 11.07 -3.73
N THR A 148 14.47 10.84 -2.90
CA THR A 148 15.83 10.46 -3.36
C THR A 148 15.83 9.13 -4.13
N ASN A 149 14.96 8.19 -3.74
CA ASN A 149 14.90 6.84 -4.30
C ASN A 149 13.59 6.57 -5.05
N GLN A 150 12.86 7.64 -5.38
CA GLN A 150 11.62 7.58 -6.13
C GLN A 150 11.89 7.19 -7.58
N LEU A 151 11.20 6.17 -8.08
CA LEU A 151 11.18 5.82 -9.50
C LEU A 151 10.14 6.65 -10.26
N ALA A 152 8.95 6.80 -9.69
CA ALA A 152 7.87 7.62 -10.24
C ALA A 152 6.82 7.93 -9.17
N GLY A 153 5.84 8.77 -9.51
CA GLY A 153 4.76 9.10 -8.60
C GLY A 153 3.84 10.19 -9.12
N CYS A 154 2.74 10.41 -8.40
CA CYS A 154 1.74 11.41 -8.76
C CYS A 154 1.05 12.01 -7.53
N SER A 155 0.56 13.25 -7.67
CA SER A 155 -0.35 13.85 -6.69
C SER A 155 -1.73 13.21 -6.79
N ALA A 156 -2.14 12.47 -5.76
CA ALA A 156 -3.39 11.73 -5.71
C ALA A 156 -4.48 12.50 -4.96
N ARG A 157 -4.85 13.68 -5.47
CA ARG A 157 -5.89 14.52 -4.86
C ARG A 157 -7.21 13.76 -4.73
N GLY A 158 -7.73 13.68 -3.51
CA GLY A 158 -9.03 13.12 -3.19
C GLY A 158 -9.03 11.67 -2.68
N ILE A 159 -7.86 11.03 -2.54
CA ILE A 159 -7.79 9.69 -1.92
C ILE A 159 -8.10 9.74 -0.41
N TYR A 160 -7.80 10.86 0.24
CA TYR A 160 -8.16 11.11 1.65
C TYR A 160 -9.61 11.61 1.77
N ASN A 161 -10.39 10.99 2.66
CA ASN A 161 -11.82 11.31 2.88
C ASN A 161 -12.60 11.37 1.55
N SER A 162 -12.40 10.38 0.68
CA SER A 162 -13.14 10.32 -0.59
C SER A 162 -14.65 10.25 -0.33
N ARG A 163 -15.48 10.83 -1.23
CA ARG A 163 -16.94 11.01 -1.03
C ARG A 163 -17.72 9.75 -0.66
N ASN A 164 -17.22 8.57 -1.04
CA ASN A 164 -17.80 7.26 -0.72
C ASN A 164 -16.88 6.40 0.16
N ASN A 165 -15.83 7.00 0.73
CA ASN A 165 -14.78 6.39 1.54
C ASN A 165 -13.96 5.29 0.85
N LEU A 166 -14.09 5.04 -0.46
CA LEU A 166 -13.37 3.97 -1.14
C LEU A 166 -12.57 4.51 -2.33
N VAL A 167 -11.39 3.93 -2.52
CA VAL A 167 -10.49 4.14 -3.64
C VAL A 167 -10.09 2.77 -4.16
N ASP A 168 -10.28 2.54 -5.45
CA ASP A 168 -9.72 1.36 -6.11
C ASP A 168 -8.34 1.71 -6.65
N ALA A 169 -7.37 0.80 -6.53
CA ALA A 169 -6.07 0.89 -7.16
C ALA A 169 -5.79 -0.39 -7.94
N ARG A 170 -5.03 -0.24 -9.02
CA ARG A 170 -4.65 -1.33 -9.91
C ARG A 170 -3.21 -1.18 -10.33
N LEU A 171 -2.38 -2.10 -9.86
CA LEU A 171 -0.98 -2.23 -10.26
C LEU A 171 -0.86 -3.32 -11.33
N ILE A 172 -0.33 -2.97 -12.50
CA ILE A 172 -0.11 -3.90 -13.61
C ILE A 172 1.38 -3.97 -13.90
N HIS A 173 1.93 -5.18 -13.94
CA HIS A 173 3.24 -5.47 -14.48
C HIS A 173 3.11 -6.40 -15.69
N THR A 174 3.63 -5.98 -16.83
CA THR A 174 3.61 -6.78 -18.06
C THR A 174 5.02 -7.18 -18.49
N THR A 175 5.16 -8.39 -19.02
CA THR A 175 6.44 -8.91 -19.51
C THR A 175 6.69 -8.59 -20.97
N GLN A 176 5.63 -8.46 -21.77
CA GLN A 176 5.73 -8.24 -23.19
C GLN A 176 6.21 -6.82 -23.53
N ASP A 177 5.69 -5.81 -22.81
CA ASP A 177 6.07 -4.40 -23.00
C ASP A 177 7.00 -3.87 -21.89
N GLY A 178 7.23 -4.68 -20.85
CA GLY A 178 8.19 -4.43 -19.76
C GLY A 178 7.84 -3.26 -18.85
N TYR A 179 6.55 -2.93 -18.68
CA TYR A 179 6.12 -1.78 -17.89
C TYR A 179 5.42 -2.17 -16.59
N LEU A 180 5.59 -1.29 -15.60
CA LEU A 180 4.82 -1.23 -14.37
C LEU A 180 3.93 0.02 -14.41
N SER A 181 2.63 -0.14 -14.21
CA SER A 181 1.65 0.94 -14.22
C SER A 181 0.76 0.88 -12.99
N LEU A 182 0.58 2.00 -12.31
CA LEU A 182 -0.40 2.15 -11.25
C LEU A 182 -1.52 3.09 -11.69
N ASP A 183 -2.74 2.58 -11.69
CA ASP A 183 -3.95 3.37 -11.83
C ASP A 183 -4.70 3.43 -10.50
N TYR A 184 -5.44 4.51 -10.25
CA TYR A 184 -6.37 4.61 -9.14
C TYR A 184 -7.71 5.23 -9.56
N ASN A 185 -8.79 4.84 -8.89
CA ASN A 185 -10.14 5.30 -9.15
C ASN A 185 -10.70 6.03 -7.94
N ILE A 186 -11.24 7.23 -8.18
CA ILE A 186 -12.05 7.94 -7.18
C ILE A 186 -13.40 8.27 -7.81
N ASN A 187 -14.47 7.76 -7.20
CA ASN A 187 -15.86 8.01 -7.61
C ASN A 187 -16.14 7.70 -9.10
N GLY A 188 -15.63 6.57 -9.60
CA GLY A 188 -15.80 6.13 -10.98
C GLY A 188 -14.77 6.71 -11.97
N ASN A 189 -13.86 7.58 -11.54
CA ASN A 189 -12.87 8.20 -12.41
C ASN A 189 -11.49 7.55 -12.25
N TRP A 190 -11.15 6.66 -13.17
CA TRP A 190 -9.80 6.08 -13.27
C TRP A 190 -8.80 7.13 -13.72
N LYS A 191 -7.64 7.17 -13.04
CA LYS A 191 -6.50 8.03 -13.34
C LYS A 191 -5.24 7.19 -13.31
N ASN A 192 -4.43 7.33 -14.35
CA ASN A 192 -3.08 6.79 -14.32
C ASN A 192 -2.22 7.66 -13.39
N CYS A 193 -1.51 7.04 -12.46
CA CYS A 193 -0.56 7.71 -11.58
C CYS A 193 0.82 7.74 -12.22
N PHE A 194 1.32 6.57 -12.62
CA PHE A 194 2.57 6.44 -13.34
C PHE A 194 2.55 5.21 -14.23
N THR A 195 3.39 5.25 -15.26
CA THR A 195 3.80 4.09 -16.06
C THR A 195 5.30 4.20 -16.28
N ILE A 196 6.04 3.21 -15.83
CA ILE A 196 7.50 3.16 -15.92
C ILE A 196 7.94 1.83 -16.51
N LYS A 197 9.13 1.81 -17.11
CA LYS A 197 9.75 0.60 -17.67
C LYS A 197 10.98 0.21 -16.85
N ASP A 198 11.50 -0.98 -17.14
CA ASP A 198 12.78 -1.47 -16.62
C ASP A 198 12.81 -1.56 -15.08
N VAL A 199 11.65 -1.84 -14.47
CA VAL A 199 11.54 -2.06 -13.02
C VAL A 199 11.86 -3.51 -12.71
N HIS A 200 12.93 -3.74 -11.94
CA HIS A 200 13.28 -5.07 -11.49
C HIS A 200 12.52 -5.46 -10.22
N ILE A 201 11.55 -6.37 -10.34
CA ILE A 201 10.79 -6.90 -9.21
C ILE A 201 11.30 -8.32 -8.88
N PRO A 202 11.49 -8.69 -7.60
CA PRO A 202 11.86 -10.04 -7.22
C PRO A 202 10.94 -11.09 -7.83
N LYS A 203 11.52 -12.21 -8.29
CA LYS A 203 10.74 -13.28 -8.93
C LYS A 203 9.76 -13.90 -7.94
N ASP A 204 10.25 -14.45 -6.84
CA ASP A 204 9.39 -14.84 -5.72
C ASP A 204 9.17 -13.63 -4.84
N ARG A 205 7.90 -13.25 -4.66
CA ARG A 205 7.53 -12.04 -3.91
C ARG A 205 6.28 -12.26 -3.07
N TYR A 206 6.29 -11.64 -1.89
CA TYR A 206 5.18 -11.58 -0.96
C TYR A 206 4.44 -10.26 -1.14
N LEU A 207 3.12 -10.35 -1.19
CA LEU A 207 2.25 -9.18 -1.18
C LEU A 207 1.95 -8.78 0.26
N GLY A 208 2.13 -7.51 0.58
CA GLY A 208 1.78 -6.98 1.89
C GLY A 208 1.29 -5.54 1.86
N PHE A 209 0.65 -5.14 2.94
CA PHE A 209 0.21 -3.77 3.20
C PHE A 209 0.57 -3.41 4.63
N SER A 210 1.04 -2.19 4.85
CA SER A 210 1.26 -1.68 6.21
C SER A 210 0.92 -0.20 6.29
N ALA A 211 0.60 0.25 7.49
CA ALA A 211 0.44 1.66 7.80
C ALA A 211 1.05 1.98 9.16
N ASN A 212 1.41 3.24 9.36
CA ASN A 212 1.70 3.77 10.68
C ASN A 212 1.06 5.14 10.91
N THR A 213 0.98 5.51 12.17
CA THR A 213 0.62 6.84 12.63
C THR A 213 1.66 7.31 13.64
N GLY A 214 1.86 8.63 13.71
CA GLY A 214 2.74 9.27 14.67
C GLY A 214 1.95 10.30 15.48
N ASP A 215 2.45 11.53 15.52
CA ASP A 215 1.71 12.66 16.11
C ASP A 215 0.41 12.99 15.37
N LEU A 216 0.39 12.69 14.07
CA LEU A 216 -0.78 12.71 13.21
C LEU A 216 -1.27 11.27 13.01
N PHE A 217 -2.57 11.13 12.78
CA PHE A 217 -3.20 9.82 12.68
C PHE A 217 -4.41 9.84 11.75
N GLU A 218 -4.60 8.72 11.08
CA GLU A 218 -5.69 8.44 10.15
C GLU A 218 -6.09 6.96 10.27
N ASN A 219 -7.31 6.61 9.86
CA ASN A 219 -7.68 5.22 9.61
C ASN A 219 -7.15 4.80 8.23
N HIS A 220 -6.48 3.66 8.18
CA HIS A 220 -6.04 3.01 6.95
C HIS A 220 -6.73 1.66 6.81
N ASP A 221 -7.74 1.58 5.95
CA ASP A 221 -8.59 0.40 5.82
C ASP A 221 -8.39 -0.27 4.44
N ILE A 222 -8.14 -1.57 4.42
CA ILE A 222 -8.13 -2.43 3.22
C ILE A 222 -9.43 -3.24 3.19
N PHE A 223 -10.13 -3.21 2.07
CA PHE A 223 -11.43 -3.84 1.88
C PHE A 223 -11.33 -5.12 1.05
N GLU A 224 -10.50 -5.08 0.02
CA GLU A 224 -10.39 -6.14 -0.97
C GLU A 224 -9.02 -6.10 -1.63
N VAL A 225 -8.47 -7.29 -1.91
CA VAL A 225 -7.27 -7.52 -2.73
C VAL A 225 -7.53 -8.73 -3.61
#